data_AF-A0A2M7UF94-F1
#
_entry.id   AF-A0A2M7UF94-F1
#
_cell.length_a   1.000
_cell.length_b   1.000
_cell.length_c   1.000
_cell.angle_alpha   90.00
_cell.angle_beta   90.00
_cell.angle_gamma   90.00
#
_symmetry.space_group_name_H-M   'P 1'
#
loop_
_entity.id
_entity.type
_entity.pdbx_description
1 polymer ?
#
loop_
_entity_poly.entity_id
_entity_poly.type
_entity_poly.pdbx_seq_one_letter_code
_entity_poly.pdbx_strand_id
1 'polypeptide(L)'
;MKLTPVEINRKLIHTCSAAIPLLYWFWLPADVMILGLVVINLAFFVIEYQRLLGTRVGKLLEWLFKPAIRTQEATKVTGAAFVFLGNLATIALFPKQIAVPALLVLSISDSFAALIGIPLGKHPIGEKSIEGSLAFFISALAVLAFFPEIGWSAKILGALTGTLVEAFLKQIDDNIAIPLSVAVVIWAFI
;
A
#
# COMPACT_ATOMS: atom_id res chain seq x y z
N MET A 1 -9.33 -12.90 -15.01
CA MET A 1 -9.75 -13.01 -13.59
C MET A 1 -10.95 -12.08 -13.38
N LYS A 2 -11.90 -12.35 -12.47
CA LYS A 2 -13.02 -11.42 -12.21
C LYS A 2 -12.74 -10.63 -10.91
N LEU A 3 -13.10 -9.35 -10.86
CA LEU A 3 -13.06 -8.58 -9.62
C LEU A 3 -14.02 -9.24 -8.62
N THR A 4 -13.49 -9.75 -7.51
CA THR A 4 -14.33 -10.30 -6.44
C THR A 4 -14.71 -9.17 -5.46
N PRO A 5 -15.80 -9.32 -4.69
CA PRO A 5 -16.15 -8.35 -3.64
C PRO A 5 -15.03 -8.14 -2.60
N VAL A 6 -14.27 -9.19 -2.31
CA VAL A 6 -13.12 -9.12 -1.38
C VAL A 6 -12.01 -8.24 -1.96
N GLU A 7 -11.70 -8.38 -3.25
CA GLU A 7 -10.72 -7.52 -3.93
C GLU A 7 -11.20 -6.06 -3.95
N ILE A 8 -12.48 -5.81 -4.23
CA ILE A 8 -13.06 -4.46 -4.20
C ILE A 8 -12.89 -3.83 -2.80
N ASN A 9 -13.26 -4.56 -1.74
CA ASN A 9 -13.13 -4.06 -0.37
C ASN A 9 -11.68 -3.78 0.01
N ARG A 10 -10.73 -4.65 -0.38
CA ARG A 10 -9.31 -4.41 -0.14
C ARG A 10 -8.82 -3.15 -0.84
N LYS A 11 -9.19 -2.95 -2.10
CA LYS A 11 -8.79 -1.75 -2.85
C LYS A 11 -9.47 -0.48 -2.32
N LEU A 12 -10.67 -0.59 -1.77
CA LEU A 12 -11.32 0.50 -1.05
C LEU A 12 -10.54 0.86 0.22
N ILE A 13 -10.21 -0.13 1.07
CA ILE A 13 -9.37 0.08 2.27
C ILE A 13 -8.03 0.70 1.89
N HIS A 14 -7.42 0.21 0.83
CA HIS A 14 -6.14 0.70 0.33
C HIS A 14 -6.23 2.15 -0.18
N THR A 15 -7.29 2.49 -0.91
CA THR A 15 -7.53 3.88 -1.36
C THR A 15 -7.84 4.80 -0.17
N CYS A 16 -8.64 4.34 0.80
CA CYS A 16 -8.90 5.08 2.04
C CYS A 16 -7.62 5.29 2.86
N SER A 17 -6.63 4.39 2.75
CA SER A 17 -5.33 4.54 3.43
C SER A 17 -4.54 5.76 2.96
N ALA A 18 -4.86 6.34 1.79
CA ALA A 18 -4.33 7.63 1.34
C ALA A 18 -4.62 8.76 2.33
N ALA A 19 -5.65 8.62 3.19
CA ALA A 19 -5.91 9.56 4.26
C ALA A 19 -4.72 9.71 5.21
N ILE A 20 -3.92 8.65 5.46
CA ILE A 20 -2.77 8.70 6.36
C ILE A 20 -1.69 9.67 5.84
N PRO A 21 -1.10 9.49 4.65
CA PRO A 21 -0.10 10.43 4.14
C PRO A 21 -0.67 11.83 3.90
N LEU A 22 -1.95 11.98 3.56
CA LEU A 22 -2.60 13.30 3.43
C LEU A 22 -2.76 13.99 4.80
N LEU A 23 -3.16 13.26 5.84
CA LEU A 23 -3.23 13.76 7.21
C LEU A 23 -1.85 14.24 7.69
N TYR A 24 -0.81 13.47 7.38
CA TYR A 24 0.58 13.84 7.69
C TYR A 24 1.05 15.07 6.90
N TRP A 25 0.65 15.20 5.63
CA TRP A 25 1.07 16.30 4.79
C TRP A 25 0.50 17.64 5.27
N PHE A 26 -0.82 17.70 5.51
CA PHE A 26 -1.51 18.97 5.72
C PHE A 26 -1.74 19.34 7.19
N TRP A 27 -1.87 18.37 8.11
CA TRP A 27 -2.36 18.67 9.47
C TRP A 27 -1.47 18.17 10.60
N LEU A 28 -0.76 17.06 10.42
CA LEU A 28 -0.05 16.41 11.53
C LEU A 28 1.48 16.61 11.47
N PRO A 29 2.12 16.94 12.61
CA PRO A 29 3.57 16.88 12.72
C PRO A 29 4.05 15.42 12.78
N ALA A 30 5.35 15.21 12.52
CA ALA A 30 5.93 13.88 12.34
C ALA A 30 5.86 13.01 13.60
N ASP A 31 6.17 13.59 14.75
CA ASP A 31 6.11 12.95 16.05
C ASP A 31 4.70 12.44 16.39
N VAL A 32 3.67 13.27 16.17
CA VAL A 32 2.27 12.89 16.40
C VAL A 32 1.82 11.80 15.44
N MET A 33 2.16 11.91 14.15
CA MET A 33 1.82 10.90 13.15
C MET A 33 2.48 9.55 13.46
N ILE A 34 3.79 9.56 13.76
CA ILE A 34 4.55 8.35 14.10
C ILE A 34 3.99 7.71 15.37
N LEU A 35 3.75 8.49 16.43
CA LEU A 35 3.19 7.97 17.68
C LEU A 35 1.81 7.34 17.44
N GLY A 36 0.94 8.02 16.69
CA GLY A 36 -0.37 7.50 16.33
C GLY A 36 -0.28 6.18 15.57
N LEU A 37 0.62 6.10 14.58
CA LEU A 37 0.85 4.88 13.82
C LEU A 37 1.44 3.75 14.67
N VAL A 38 2.34 4.04 15.62
CA VAL A 38 2.85 3.05 16.57
C VAL A 38 1.71 2.46 17.41
N VAL A 39 0.85 3.32 17.99
CA VAL A 39 -0.29 2.87 18.80
C VAL A 39 -1.25 2.03 17.97
N ILE A 40 -1.59 2.47 16.75
CA ILE A 40 -2.47 1.73 15.84
C ILE A 40 -1.86 0.38 15.47
N ASN A 41 -0.57 0.33 15.10
CA ASN A 41 0.12 -0.92 14.77
C ASN A 41 0.08 -1.89 15.96
N LEU A 42 0.42 -1.45 17.17
CA LEU A 42 0.37 -2.29 18.36
C LEU A 42 -1.03 -2.86 18.61
N ALA A 43 -2.07 -2.02 18.51
CA ALA A 43 -3.45 -2.47 18.65
C ALA A 43 -3.83 -3.51 17.58
N PHE A 44 -3.43 -3.28 16.33
CA PHE A 44 -3.71 -4.20 15.22
C PHE A 44 -2.99 -5.54 15.36
N PHE A 45 -1.72 -5.54 15.77
CA PHE A 45 -0.97 -6.78 16.01
C PHE A 45 -1.53 -7.57 17.20
N VAL A 46 -2.02 -6.90 18.25
CA VAL A 46 -2.75 -7.57 19.34
C VAL A 46 -4.03 -8.22 18.81
N ILE A 47 -4.80 -7.51 17.98
CA ILE A 47 -6.00 -8.04 17.33
C ILE A 47 -5.68 -9.28 16.49
N GLU A 48 -4.66 -9.20 15.63
CA GLU A 48 -4.23 -10.32 14.77
C GLU A 48 -3.73 -11.51 15.60
N TYR A 49 -2.97 -11.26 16.67
CA TYR A 49 -2.52 -12.30 17.59
C TYR A 49 -3.71 -13.03 18.23
N GLN A 50 -4.71 -12.28 18.71
CA GLN A 50 -5.92 -12.87 19.30
C GLN A 50 -6.75 -13.65 18.27
N ARG A 51 -6.80 -13.18 17.02
CA ARG A 51 -7.44 -13.87 15.90
C ARG A 51 -6.78 -15.21 15.61
N LEU A 52 -5.45 -15.24 15.51
CA LEU A 52 -4.68 -16.45 15.22
C LEU A 52 -4.71 -17.48 16.36
N LEU A 53 -4.86 -17.03 17.61
CA LEU A 53 -5.09 -17.92 18.76
C LEU A 53 -6.50 -18.55 18.78
N GLY A 54 -7.44 -18.07 17.96
CA GLY A 54 -8.81 -18.58 17.93
C GLY A 54 -9.62 -18.26 19.19
N THR A 55 -9.27 -17.20 19.93
CA THR A 55 -10.01 -16.76 21.12
C THR A 55 -11.42 -16.30 20.77
N ARG A 56 -12.31 -16.16 21.78
CA ARG A 56 -13.67 -15.63 21.56
C ARG A 56 -13.66 -14.25 20.91
N VAL A 57 -12.73 -13.39 21.35
CA VAL A 57 -12.50 -12.06 20.76
C VAL A 57 -11.93 -12.19 19.34
N GLY A 58 -10.97 -13.09 19.13
CA GLY A 58 -10.41 -13.38 17.82
C GLY A 58 -11.46 -13.79 16.78
N LYS A 59 -12.41 -14.67 17.16
CA LYS A 59 -13.51 -15.11 16.28
C LYS A 59 -14.50 -13.99 15.96
N LEU A 60 -14.77 -13.09 16.91
CA LEU A 60 -15.60 -11.90 16.67
C LEU A 60 -14.91 -10.96 15.67
N LEU A 61 -13.60 -10.74 15.83
CA LEU A 61 -12.81 -9.90 14.94
C LEU A 61 -12.70 -10.53 13.53
N GLU A 62 -12.49 -11.85 13.45
CA GLU A 62 -12.51 -12.58 12.19
C GLU A 62 -13.86 -12.43 11.47
N TRP A 63 -14.98 -12.51 12.18
CA TRP A 63 -16.30 -12.27 11.61
C TRP A 63 -16.47 -10.83 11.10
N LEU A 64 -16.01 -9.84 11.87
CA LEU A 64 -16.07 -8.43 11.50
C LEU A 64 -15.24 -8.11 10.25
N PHE A 65 -14.02 -8.65 10.16
CA PHE A 65 -13.08 -8.39 9.06
C PHE A 65 -13.19 -9.40 7.91
N LYS A 66 -14.07 -10.41 8.01
CA LYS A 66 -14.30 -11.43 6.98
C LYS A 66 -14.44 -10.87 5.55
N PRO A 67 -15.11 -9.73 5.30
CA PRO A 67 -15.25 -9.18 3.95
C PRO A 67 -13.93 -8.70 3.31
N ALA A 68 -12.86 -8.54 4.10
CA ALA A 68 -11.55 -8.04 3.68
C ALA A 68 -10.42 -9.09 3.75
N ILE A 69 -10.67 -10.25 4.38
CA ILE A 69 -9.68 -11.33 4.55
C ILE A 69 -9.76 -12.31 3.38
N ARG A 70 -8.63 -12.54 2.69
CA ARG A 70 -8.53 -13.60 1.68
C ARG A 70 -8.52 -14.97 2.36
N THR A 71 -9.05 -15.99 1.70
CA THR A 71 -9.05 -17.38 2.21
C THR A 71 -7.64 -17.87 2.57
N GLN A 72 -6.62 -17.45 1.85
CA GLN A 72 -5.21 -17.78 2.09
C GLN A 72 -4.61 -17.06 3.31
N GLU A 73 -5.22 -15.96 3.75
CA GLU A 73 -4.82 -15.14 4.91
C GLU A 73 -5.59 -15.55 6.19
N ALA A 74 -6.51 -16.51 6.12
CA ALA A 74 -7.32 -16.93 7.27
C ALA A 74 -6.45 -17.42 8.45
N THR A 75 -5.31 -18.05 8.17
CA THR A 75 -4.39 -18.61 9.18
C THR A 75 -3.06 -17.85 9.31
N LYS A 76 -2.93 -16.69 8.65
CA LYS A 76 -1.71 -15.87 8.64
C LYS A 76 -2.05 -14.42 8.98
N VAL A 77 -1.05 -13.62 9.35
CA VAL A 77 -1.25 -12.17 9.52
C VAL A 77 -1.82 -11.57 8.24
N THR A 78 -2.88 -10.79 8.37
CA THR A 78 -3.59 -10.19 7.22
C THR A 78 -2.79 -9.05 6.58
N GLY A 79 -3.03 -8.80 5.29
CA GLY A 79 -2.45 -7.65 4.58
C GLY A 79 -2.75 -6.30 5.23
N ALA A 80 -3.87 -6.19 5.96
CA ALA A 80 -4.28 -4.97 6.66
C ALA A 80 -3.27 -4.55 7.75
N ALA A 81 -2.63 -5.50 8.44
CA ALA A 81 -1.59 -5.18 9.42
C ALA A 81 -0.38 -4.52 8.74
N PHE A 82 -0.04 -4.96 7.52
CA PHE A 82 1.07 -4.43 6.76
C PHE A 82 0.79 -3.03 6.18
N VAL A 83 -0.47 -2.62 6.00
CA VAL A 83 -0.83 -1.24 5.62
C VAL A 83 -0.27 -0.22 6.61
N PHE A 84 -0.58 -0.40 7.90
CA PHE A 84 -0.14 0.53 8.94
C PHE A 84 1.37 0.43 9.20
N LEU A 85 1.93 -0.78 9.09
CA LEU A 85 3.36 -0.98 9.28
C LEU A 85 4.17 -0.33 8.15
N GLY A 86 3.72 -0.44 6.90
CA GLY A 86 4.31 0.22 5.75
C GLY A 86 4.28 1.75 5.88
N ASN A 87 3.12 2.32 6.25
CA ASN A 87 3.01 3.75 6.54
C ASN A 87 3.98 4.20 7.63
N LEU A 88 4.03 3.48 8.75
CA LEU A 88 4.94 3.79 9.85
C LEU A 88 6.41 3.74 9.40
N ALA A 89 6.81 2.67 8.72
CA ALA A 89 8.18 2.49 8.26
C ALA A 89 8.58 3.61 7.27
N THR A 90 7.75 3.90 6.27
CA THR A 90 8.05 4.92 5.28
C THR A 90 8.09 6.33 5.89
N ILE A 91 7.16 6.68 6.79
CA ILE A 91 7.16 7.99 7.46
C ILE A 91 8.32 8.14 8.44
N ALA A 92 8.70 7.08 9.15
CA ALA A 92 9.80 7.13 10.11
C ALA A 92 11.18 7.20 9.45
N LEU A 93 11.35 6.59 8.28
CA LEU A 93 12.64 6.47 7.61
C LEU A 93 12.96 7.61 6.64
N PHE A 94 11.94 8.28 6.11
CA PHE A 94 12.12 9.27 5.03
C PHE A 94 11.58 10.65 5.40
N PRO A 95 12.17 11.73 4.86
CA PRO A 95 11.60 13.07 4.92
C PRO A 95 10.15 13.10 4.41
N LYS A 96 9.34 14.01 4.96
CA LYS A 96 7.91 14.16 4.61
C LYS A 96 7.69 14.29 3.09
N GLN A 97 8.56 15.03 2.41
CA GLN A 97 8.56 15.29 0.96
C GLN A 97 8.86 14.05 0.11
N ILE A 98 9.30 12.95 0.72
CA ILE A 98 9.61 11.69 0.05
C ILE A 98 8.60 10.62 0.49
N ALA A 99 8.32 10.55 1.79
CA ALA A 99 7.42 9.57 2.37
C ALA A 99 5.98 9.70 1.84
N VAL A 100 5.45 10.94 1.82
CA VAL A 100 4.06 11.20 1.39
C VAL A 100 3.83 10.81 -0.08
N PRO A 101 4.64 11.26 -1.05
CA PRO A 101 4.49 10.85 -2.45
C PRO A 101 4.57 9.34 -2.64
N ALA A 102 5.52 8.67 -1.97
CA ALA A 102 5.70 7.22 -2.11
C ALA A 102 4.50 6.42 -1.57
N LEU A 103 3.92 6.85 -0.45
CA LEU A 103 2.70 6.25 0.10
C LEU A 103 1.48 6.53 -0.77
N LEU A 104 1.37 7.72 -1.37
CA LEU A 104 0.29 8.04 -2.32
C LEU A 104 0.40 7.23 -3.62
N VAL A 105 1.62 6.97 -4.11
CA VAL A 105 1.85 6.05 -5.24
C VAL A 105 1.27 4.68 -4.91
N LEU A 106 1.59 4.11 -3.74
CA LEU A 106 0.97 2.86 -3.29
C LEU A 106 -0.56 2.96 -3.30
N SER A 107 -1.15 3.87 -2.51
CA SER A 107 -2.60 3.92 -2.29
C SER A 107 -3.44 4.15 -3.56
N ILE A 108 -2.89 4.88 -4.54
CA ILE A 108 -3.58 5.22 -5.79
C ILE A 108 -3.24 4.22 -6.88
N SER A 109 -1.95 4.01 -7.17
CA SER A 109 -1.52 3.25 -8.34
C SER A 109 -1.82 1.76 -8.24
N ASP A 110 -1.75 1.18 -7.04
CA ASP A 110 -2.15 -0.23 -6.81
C ASP A 110 -3.66 -0.46 -7.07
N SER A 111 -4.49 0.56 -6.79
CA SER A 111 -5.92 0.54 -7.11
C SER A 111 -6.16 0.63 -8.61
N PHE A 112 -5.48 1.54 -9.31
CA PHE A 112 -5.57 1.63 -10.78
C PHE A 112 -5.09 0.35 -11.46
N ALA A 113 -3.98 -0.23 -11.01
CA ALA A 113 -3.45 -1.48 -11.54
C ALA A 113 -4.45 -2.63 -11.46
N ALA A 114 -5.17 -2.76 -10.34
CA ALA A 114 -6.17 -3.80 -10.17
C ALA A 114 -7.47 -3.52 -10.95
N LEU A 115 -7.96 -2.26 -10.91
CA LEU A 115 -9.20 -1.86 -11.60
C LEU A 115 -9.09 -2.00 -13.12
N ILE A 116 -7.91 -1.79 -13.68
CA ILE A 116 -7.67 -1.97 -15.12
C ILE A 116 -7.19 -3.40 -15.40
N GLY A 117 -6.20 -3.88 -14.65
CA GLY A 117 -5.51 -5.13 -14.94
C GLY A 117 -6.33 -6.40 -14.75
N ILE A 118 -7.29 -6.42 -13.81
CA ILE A 118 -8.14 -7.60 -13.57
C ILE A 118 -9.23 -7.75 -14.64
N PRO A 119 -10.06 -6.73 -14.95
CA PRO A 119 -11.14 -6.88 -15.94
C PRO A 119 -10.68 -6.69 -17.39
N LEU A 120 -9.67 -5.86 -17.66
CA LEU A 120 -9.25 -5.52 -19.03
C LEU A 120 -7.91 -6.17 -19.43
N GLY A 121 -7.21 -6.82 -18.50
CA GLY A 121 -5.92 -7.46 -18.77
C GLY A 121 -6.03 -8.59 -19.79
N LYS A 122 -5.38 -8.44 -20.94
CA LYS A 122 -5.31 -9.46 -22.00
C LYS A 122 -3.93 -10.10 -22.06
N HIS A 123 -2.90 -9.39 -21.59
CA HIS A 123 -1.51 -9.85 -21.66
C HIS A 123 -0.98 -10.15 -20.25
N PRO A 124 -1.03 -11.42 -19.80
CA PRO A 124 -0.58 -11.77 -18.45
C PRO A 124 0.94 -11.66 -18.30
N ILE A 125 1.39 -11.17 -17.15
CA ILE A 125 2.76 -11.28 -16.64
C ILE A 125 2.68 -11.92 -15.25
N GLY A 126 2.96 -13.22 -15.19
CA GLY A 126 2.79 -13.99 -13.94
C GLY A 126 1.33 -14.02 -13.48
N GLU A 127 1.06 -13.39 -12.33
CA GLU A 127 -0.31 -13.26 -11.77
C GLU A 127 -0.94 -11.88 -12.05
N LYS A 128 -0.19 -10.98 -12.68
CA LYS A 128 -0.60 -9.62 -13.03
C LYS A 128 -0.79 -9.52 -14.56
N SER A 129 -1.08 -8.33 -15.06
CA SER A 129 -1.21 -8.06 -16.50
C SER A 129 -0.42 -6.83 -16.92
N ILE A 130 0.05 -6.80 -18.17
CA ILE A 130 0.74 -5.65 -18.75
C ILE A 130 -0.13 -4.40 -18.62
N GLU A 131 -1.43 -4.52 -18.86
CA GLU A 131 -2.38 -3.42 -18.76
C GLU A 131 -2.48 -2.88 -17.33
N GLY A 132 -2.45 -3.76 -16.33
CA GLY A 132 -2.38 -3.36 -14.91
C GLY A 132 -1.07 -2.64 -14.57
N SER A 133 0.07 -3.16 -15.02
CA SER A 133 1.36 -2.52 -14.78
C SER A 133 1.50 -1.16 -15.50
N LEU A 134 0.96 -1.02 -16.71
CA LEU A 134 0.90 0.27 -17.41
C LEU A 134 0.00 1.27 -16.68
N ALA A 135 -1.16 0.81 -16.18
CA ALA A 135 -2.03 1.63 -15.34
C ALA A 135 -1.33 2.09 -14.05
N PHE A 136 -0.57 1.20 -13.41
CA PHE A 136 0.26 1.56 -12.25
C PHE A 136 1.26 2.65 -12.64
N PHE A 137 2.06 2.42 -13.68
CA PHE A 137 3.13 3.34 -14.07
C PHE A 137 2.61 4.75 -14.40
N ILE A 138 1.56 4.83 -15.21
CA ILE A 138 0.97 6.11 -15.62
C ILE A 138 0.37 6.85 -14.42
N SER A 139 -0.36 6.15 -13.56
CA SER A 139 -0.94 6.76 -12.36
C SER A 139 0.14 7.17 -11.35
N ALA A 140 1.21 6.39 -11.19
CA ALA A 140 2.33 6.72 -10.31
C ALA A 140 3.06 7.98 -10.79
N LEU A 141 3.33 8.09 -12.10
CA LEU A 141 3.87 9.31 -12.70
C LEU A 141 2.96 10.51 -12.46
N ALA A 142 1.64 10.34 -12.63
CA ALA A 142 0.68 11.40 -12.39
C ALA A 142 0.69 11.86 -10.92
N VAL A 143 0.71 10.92 -9.96
CA VAL A 143 0.83 11.23 -8.53
C VAL A 143 2.12 11.99 -8.24
N LEU A 144 3.26 11.47 -8.70
CA LEU A 144 4.56 12.09 -8.45
C LEU A 144 4.69 13.47 -9.12
N ALA A 145 4.02 13.71 -10.25
CA ALA A 145 4.02 15.00 -10.93
C ALA A 145 3.44 16.15 -10.08
N PHE A 146 2.57 15.85 -9.10
CA PHE A 146 2.04 16.86 -8.16
C PHE A 146 3.08 17.37 -7.15
N PHE A 147 4.26 16.76 -7.08
CA PHE A 147 5.34 17.14 -6.16
C PHE A 147 6.46 17.83 -6.94
N PRO A 148 6.45 19.17 -7.05
CA PRO A 148 7.41 19.93 -7.86
C PRO A 148 8.87 19.80 -7.36
N GLU A 149 9.08 19.54 -6.08
CA GLU A 149 10.39 19.35 -5.45
C GLU A 149 11.14 18.10 -5.93
N ILE A 150 10.43 17.13 -6.52
CA ILE A 150 11.04 15.90 -7.04
C ILE A 150 11.46 16.11 -8.50
N GLY A 151 12.73 15.85 -8.82
CA GLY A 151 13.23 15.91 -10.19
C GLY A 151 12.56 14.87 -11.11
N TRP A 152 12.43 15.18 -12.41
CA TRP A 152 11.78 14.27 -13.36
C TRP A 152 12.46 12.90 -13.48
N SER A 153 13.78 12.84 -13.33
CA SER A 153 14.53 11.58 -13.26
C SER A 153 14.04 10.71 -12.10
N ALA A 154 13.98 11.28 -10.89
CA ALA A 154 13.48 10.60 -9.69
C ALA A 154 12.00 10.19 -9.83
N LYS A 155 11.16 11.02 -10.47
CA LYS A 155 9.75 10.70 -10.75
C LYS A 155 9.61 9.46 -11.64
N ILE A 156 10.35 9.43 -12.75
CA ILE A 156 10.30 8.32 -13.71
C ILE A 156 10.87 7.04 -13.10
N LEU A 157 12.02 7.14 -12.43
CA LEU A 157 12.65 5.99 -11.78
C LEU A 157 11.80 5.46 -10.61
N GLY A 158 11.21 6.35 -9.82
CA GLY A 158 10.31 5.98 -8.73
C GLY A 158 9.05 5.27 -9.24
N ALA A 159 8.38 5.83 -10.25
CA ALA A 159 7.22 5.18 -10.88
C ALA A 159 7.58 3.81 -11.48
N LEU A 160 8.69 3.72 -12.21
CA LEU A 160 9.16 2.45 -12.79
C LEU A 160 9.46 1.42 -11.68
N THR A 161 10.12 1.84 -10.61
CA THR A 161 10.44 0.97 -9.47
C THR A 161 9.18 0.44 -8.81
N GLY A 162 8.20 1.31 -8.54
CA GLY A 162 6.92 0.90 -7.97
C GLY A 162 6.20 -0.12 -8.87
N THR A 163 6.19 0.11 -10.19
CA THR A 163 5.61 -0.83 -11.16
C THR A 163 6.32 -2.18 -11.17
N LEU A 164 7.65 -2.21 -11.13
CA LEU A 164 8.42 -3.45 -11.13
C LEU A 164 8.20 -4.23 -9.82
N VAL A 165 8.18 -3.53 -8.69
CA VAL A 165 7.91 -4.13 -7.39
C VAL A 165 6.50 -4.72 -7.34
N GLU A 166 5.48 -3.99 -7.80
CA GLU A 166 4.09 -4.48 -7.88
C GLU A 166 3.95 -5.71 -8.80
N ALA A 167 4.68 -5.72 -9.91
CA ALA A 167 4.59 -6.80 -10.90
C ALA A 167 5.33 -8.08 -10.46
N PHE A 168 6.49 -7.94 -9.79
CA PHE A 168 7.44 -9.04 -9.61
C PHE A 168 7.72 -9.42 -8.15
N LEU A 169 7.58 -8.52 -7.18
CA LEU A 169 8.02 -8.77 -5.80
C LEU A 169 6.91 -9.33 -4.90
N LYS A 170 6.55 -10.59 -5.12
CA LYS A 170 5.44 -11.26 -4.41
C LYS A 170 5.75 -11.74 -2.99
N GLN A 171 7.03 -11.81 -2.62
CA GLN A 171 7.48 -12.41 -1.36
C GLN A 171 7.30 -11.47 -0.16
N ILE A 172 7.21 -10.17 -0.43
CA ILE A 172 7.04 -9.11 0.56
C ILE A 172 5.68 -8.47 0.29
N ASP A 173 4.98 -8.08 1.34
CA ASP A 173 3.68 -7.43 1.19
C ASP A 173 3.83 -6.07 0.48
N ASP A 174 2.97 -5.84 -0.54
CA ASP A 174 2.98 -4.64 -1.38
C ASP A 174 2.89 -3.35 -0.55
N ASN A 175 2.19 -3.39 0.59
CA ASN A 175 2.03 -2.25 1.49
C ASN A 175 3.35 -1.77 2.11
N ILE A 176 4.36 -2.64 2.16
CA ILE A 176 5.71 -2.32 2.63
C ILE A 176 6.64 -2.10 1.44
N ALA A 177 6.64 -3.04 0.51
CA ALA A 177 7.62 -3.10 -0.56
C ALA A 177 7.56 -1.87 -1.48
N ILE A 178 6.36 -1.49 -1.92
CA ILE A 178 6.16 -0.40 -2.89
C ILE A 178 6.59 0.95 -2.28
N PRO A 179 6.01 1.42 -1.15
CA PRO A 179 6.33 2.75 -0.67
C PRO A 179 7.78 2.88 -0.20
N LEU A 180 8.38 1.83 0.37
CA LEU A 180 9.80 1.87 0.73
C LEU A 180 10.70 1.92 -0.51
N SER A 181 10.47 1.06 -1.52
CA SER A 181 11.30 1.05 -2.73
C SER A 181 11.19 2.36 -3.52
N VAL A 182 9.98 2.90 -3.66
CA VAL A 182 9.73 4.19 -4.31
C VAL A 182 10.41 5.31 -3.52
N ALA A 183 10.29 5.33 -2.19
CA ALA A 183 10.93 6.34 -1.35
C ALA A 183 12.47 6.27 -1.43
N VAL A 184 13.07 5.08 -1.42
CA VAL A 184 14.53 4.89 -1.60
C VAL A 184 14.99 5.49 -2.92
N VAL A 185 14.28 5.20 -4.02
CA VAL A 185 14.66 5.69 -5.34
C VAL A 185 14.46 7.20 -5.46
N ILE A 186 13.36 7.75 -4.93
CA ILE A 186 13.18 9.20 -4.91
C ILE A 186 14.30 9.87 -4.11
N TRP A 187 14.64 9.32 -2.93
CA TRP A 187 15.67 9.88 -2.07
C TRP A 187 17.07 9.83 -2.66
N ALA A 188 17.41 8.77 -3.40
CA ALA A 188 18.72 8.63 -4.03
C ALA A 188 18.94 9.55 -5.24
N PHE A 189 17.86 10.14 -5.79
CA PHE A 189 17.88 10.94 -7.02
C PHE A 189 17.34 12.37 -6.84
N ILE A 190 17.18 12.81 -5.58
CA ILE A 190 16.87 14.21 -5.20
C ILE A 190 18.17 14.99 -4.94
#